data_AF-A0A970YFZ2-F1
#
_entry.id   AF-A0A970YFZ2-F1
#
_cell.length_a   1.000
_cell.length_b   1.000
_cell.length_c   1.000
_cell.angle_alpha   90.00
_cell.angle_beta   90.00
_cell.angle_gamma   90.00
#
_symmetry.space_group_name_H-M   'P 1'
#
loop_
_entity.id
_entity.type
_entity.pdbx_description
1 polymer ?
#
loop_
_entity_poly.entity_id
_entity_poly.type
_entity_poly.pdbx_seq_one_letter_code
_entity_poly.pdbx_strand_id
1 'polypeptide(L)'
;YGRCRRIVRDLEGDLELHPDDLGAAAAHELHEAFLSHGAGIGPGSGVDDLLTALQSLTPTITRFFDEVLVMADDPSERRNRLALVQHVSALATGIADLSRLEGF
;
A
#
# COMPACT_ATOMS: atom_id res chain seq x y z
N TYR A 1 -4.50 6.76 -0.16
CA TYR A 1 -3.27 6.37 -0.87
C TYR A 1 -2.06 7.25 -0.50
N GLY A 2 -2.16 8.59 -0.46
CA GLY A 2 -1.04 9.51 -0.22
C GLY A 2 -0.35 9.33 1.13
N ARG A 3 -1.03 8.81 2.17
CA ARG A 3 -0.37 8.39 3.42
C ARG A 3 0.66 7.28 3.17
N CYS A 4 0.37 6.31 2.30
CA CYS A 4 1.33 5.27 1.93
C CYS A 4 2.58 5.89 1.32
N ARG A 5 2.39 6.76 0.32
CA ARG A 5 3.51 7.41 -0.38
C ARG A 5 4.35 8.32 0.51
N ARG A 6 3.76 8.96 1.52
CA ARG A 6 4.49 9.76 2.51
C ARG A 6 5.33 8.88 3.43
N ILE A 7 4.77 7.79 3.95
CA ILE A 7 5.48 6.86 4.85
C ILE A 7 6.70 6.26 4.16
N VAL A 8 6.56 5.86 2.89
CA VAL A 8 7.62 5.12 2.20
C VAL A 8 8.66 6.00 1.53
N ARG A 9 8.44 7.31 1.47
CA ARG A 9 9.39 8.26 0.87
C ARG A 9 10.76 8.24 1.54
N ASP A 10 10.75 8.05 2.86
CA ASP A 10 11.96 8.05 3.69
C ASP A 10 12.51 6.63 3.92
N LEU A 11 11.92 5.60 3.29
CA LEU A 11 12.42 4.23 3.39
C LEU A 11 13.52 4.00 2.35
N GLU A 12 14.61 3.40 2.82
CA GLU A 12 15.72 2.98 1.96
C GLU A 12 15.50 1.56 1.46
N GLY A 13 15.36 1.42 0.14
CA GLY A 13 15.25 0.12 -0.54
C GLY A 13 13.87 -0.54 -0.44
N ASP A 14 13.69 -1.57 -1.27
CA ASP A 14 12.50 -2.41 -1.27
C ASP A 14 12.55 -3.39 -0.08
N LEU A 15 11.45 -3.44 0.67
CA LEU A 15 11.27 -4.37 1.77
C LEU A 15 10.56 -5.62 1.27
N GLU A 16 11.05 -6.79 1.70
CA GLU A 16 10.40 -8.06 1.43
C GLU A 16 9.11 -8.17 2.26
N LEU A 17 8.01 -8.53 1.59
CA LEU A 17 6.70 -8.77 2.18
C LEU A 17 6.55 -10.26 2.51
N HIS A 18 6.26 -10.55 3.77
CA HIS A 18 5.95 -11.89 4.30
C HIS A 18 4.49 -11.91 4.77
N PRO A 19 3.51 -12.30 3.91
CA PRO A 19 2.09 -12.17 4.22
C PRO A 19 1.63 -12.83 5.53
N ASP A 20 2.31 -13.91 5.94
CA ASP A 20 2.00 -14.63 7.17
C ASP A 20 2.34 -13.84 8.45
N ASP A 21 3.21 -12.83 8.36
CA ASP A 21 3.74 -12.05 9.50
C ASP A 21 3.15 -10.63 9.57
N LEU A 22 1.96 -10.38 9.00
CA LEU A 22 1.33 -9.04 9.01
C LEU A 22 0.70 -8.71 10.37
N GLY A 23 0.34 -9.75 11.12
CA GLY A 23 -0.24 -9.68 12.46
C GLY A 23 -1.71 -9.28 12.45
N ALA A 24 -2.00 -8.00 12.25
CA ALA A 24 -3.36 -7.46 12.37
C ALA A 24 -4.26 -7.91 11.22
N ALA A 25 -5.52 -8.26 11.52
CA ALA A 25 -6.51 -8.67 10.52
C ALA A 25 -6.69 -7.63 9.40
N ALA A 26 -6.76 -6.34 9.74
CA ALA A 26 -6.85 -5.26 8.75
C ALA A 26 -5.64 -5.18 7.80
N ALA A 27 -4.45 -5.64 8.22
CA ALA A 27 -3.28 -5.73 7.33
C ALA A 27 -3.41 -6.89 6.35
N HIS A 28 -3.91 -8.05 6.80
CA HIS A 28 -4.22 -9.16 5.90
C HIS A 28 -5.32 -8.79 4.89
N GLU A 29 -6.39 -8.13 5.32
CA GLU A 29 -7.46 -7.66 4.44
C GLU A 29 -6.94 -6.70 3.35
N LEU A 30 -6.06 -5.75 3.72
CA LEU A 30 -5.42 -4.87 2.73
C LEU A 30 -4.56 -5.65 1.74
N HIS A 31 -3.80 -6.64 2.22
CA HIS A 31 -3.00 -7.50 1.35
C HIS A 31 -3.86 -8.31 0.37
N GLU A 32 -4.96 -8.91 0.83
CA GLU A 32 -5.90 -9.65 -0.03
C GLU A 32 -6.57 -8.74 -1.07
N ALA A 33 -6.97 -7.53 -0.67
CA ALA A 33 -7.51 -6.54 -1.59
C ALA A 33 -6.45 -6.10 -2.62
N PHE A 34 -5.19 -5.94 -2.20
CA PHE A 34 -4.07 -5.64 -3.09
C PHE A 34 -3.85 -6.74 -4.12
N LEU A 35 -3.89 -8.02 -3.72
CA LEU A 35 -3.78 -9.14 -4.67
C LEU A 35 -4.93 -9.15 -5.68
N SER A 36 -6.15 -8.78 -5.23
CA SER A 36 -7.35 -8.82 -6.07
C SER A 36 -7.43 -7.66 -7.08
N HIS A 37 -6.96 -6.48 -6.69
CA HIS A 37 -7.21 -5.24 -7.44
C HIS A 37 -5.94 -4.49 -7.86
N GLY A 38 -4.84 -4.64 -7.12
CA GLY A 38 -3.60 -3.90 -7.33
C GLY A 38 -2.52 -4.69 -8.07
N ALA A 39 -2.44 -6.01 -7.90
CA ALA A 39 -1.32 -6.83 -8.40
C ALA A 39 -1.13 -6.80 -9.92
N GLY A 40 -2.18 -6.49 -10.68
CA GLY A 40 -2.13 -6.34 -12.14
C GLY A 40 -1.77 -4.94 -12.64
N ILE A 41 -1.64 -3.95 -11.75
CA ILE A 41 -1.36 -2.56 -12.09
C ILE A 41 0.15 -2.32 -12.12
N GLY A 42 0.65 -1.72 -13.20
CA GLY A 42 2.06 -1.38 -13.33
C GLY A 42 2.34 -0.37 -14.44
N PRO A 43 3.61 -0.12 -14.81
CA PRO A 43 4.00 0.97 -15.72
C PRO A 43 3.37 0.98 -17.13
N GLY A 44 2.70 -0.11 -17.54
CA GLY A 44 1.96 -0.20 -18.81
C GLY A 44 0.44 -0.07 -18.68
N SER A 45 -0.09 0.03 -17.46
CA SER A 45 -1.52 0.18 -17.19
C SER A 45 -1.98 1.61 -17.48
N GLY A 46 -3.26 1.77 -17.84
CA GLY A 46 -3.85 3.08 -18.03
C GLY A 46 -4.07 3.83 -16.71
N VAL A 47 -4.23 5.14 -16.79
CA VAL A 47 -4.62 5.97 -15.63
C VAL A 47 -5.98 5.53 -15.07
N ASP A 48 -6.93 5.17 -15.94
CA ASP A 48 -8.25 4.68 -15.53
C ASP A 48 -8.18 3.33 -14.77
N ASP A 49 -7.28 2.44 -15.17
CA ASP A 49 -7.05 1.16 -14.46
C ASP A 49 -6.48 1.42 -13.06
N LEU A 50 -5.49 2.32 -12.96
CA LEU A 50 -4.93 2.76 -11.69
C LEU A 50 -6.00 3.37 -10.78
N LEU A 51 -6.81 4.30 -11.30
CA LEU A 51 -7.86 4.94 -10.52
C LEU A 51 -8.90 3.94 -10.03
N THR A 52 -9.28 2.97 -10.88
CA THR A 52 -10.21 1.89 -10.52
C THR A 52 -9.64 1.03 -9.39
N ALA A 53 -8.39 0.59 -9.51
CA ALA A 53 -7.72 -0.17 -8.48
C ALA A 53 -7.63 0.61 -7.16
N LEU A 54 -7.23 1.89 -7.21
CA LEU A 54 -7.15 2.74 -6.02
C LEU A 54 -8.52 2.97 -5.37
N GLN A 55 -9.59 3.12 -6.15
CA GLN A 55 -10.95 3.22 -5.61
C GLN A 55 -11.35 1.94 -4.86
N SER A 56 -11.05 0.75 -5.42
CA SER A 56 -11.31 -0.53 -4.75
C SER A 56 -10.47 -0.74 -3.48
N LEU A 57 -9.23 -0.24 -3.46
CA LEU A 57 -8.33 -0.36 -2.31
C LEU A 57 -8.58 0.70 -1.22
N THR A 58 -9.20 1.82 -1.55
CA THR A 58 -9.44 2.92 -0.60
C THR A 58 -10.08 2.48 0.73
N PRO A 59 -11.16 1.67 0.76
CA PRO A 59 -11.75 1.25 2.05
C PRO A 59 -10.80 0.41 2.91
N THR A 60 -10.04 -0.52 2.33
CA THR A 60 -9.10 -1.36 3.09
C THR A 60 -7.86 -0.59 3.50
N ILE A 61 -7.38 0.37 2.70
CA ILE A 61 -6.32 1.30 3.08
C ILE A 61 -6.74 2.14 4.28
N THR A 62 -7.96 2.69 4.28
CA THR A 62 -8.49 3.48 5.39
C THR A 62 -8.55 2.64 6.66
N ARG A 63 -9.16 1.45 6.58
CA ARG A 63 -9.27 0.53 7.71
C ARG A 63 -7.90 0.12 8.26
N PHE A 64 -6.95 -0.20 7.39
CA PHE A 64 -5.57 -0.49 7.78
C PHE A 64 -4.97 0.66 8.60
N PHE A 65 -5.14 1.90 8.16
CA PHE A 65 -4.56 3.05 8.85
C PHE A 65 -5.27 3.49 10.12
N ASP A 66 -6.53 3.08 10.31
CA ASP A 66 -7.29 3.27 11.54
C ASP A 66 -6.97 2.19 12.59
N GLU A 67 -6.76 0.93 12.16
CA GLU A 67 -6.60 -0.22 13.07
C GLU A 67 -5.15 -0.66 13.26
N VAL A 68 -4.24 -0.32 12.34
CA VAL A 68 -2.86 -0.85 12.33
C VAL A 68 -1.84 0.23 12.67
N LEU A 69 -1.07 -0.03 13.73
CA LEU A 69 0.15 0.73 14.02
C LEU A 69 1.26 0.26 13.07
N VAL A 70 1.50 1.05 12.01
CA VAL A 70 2.57 0.77 11.03
C VAL A 70 3.95 0.76 11.68
N MET A 71 4.19 1.71 12.60
CA MET A 71 5.40 1.76 13.41
C MET A 71 5.27 0.87 14.65
N ALA A 72 4.98 -0.41 14.43
CA ALA A 72 4.81 -1.40 15.50
C ALA A 72 6.08 -1.51 16.36
N ASP A 73 5.92 -1.88 17.63
CA ASP A 73 7.04 -2.19 18.51
C ASP A 73 7.82 -3.42 18.00
N ASP A 74 7.10 -4.45 17.57
CA ASP A 74 7.68 -5.64 16.96
C ASP A 74 8.38 -5.28 15.62
N PRO A 75 9.70 -5.49 15.50
CA PRO A 75 10.43 -5.13 14.29
C PRO A 75 10.01 -5.92 13.05
N SER A 76 9.57 -7.17 13.21
CA SER A 76 9.12 -8.02 12.11
C SER A 76 7.81 -7.49 11.55
N GLU A 77 6.81 -7.27 12.42
CA GLU A 77 5.52 -6.69 12.03
C GLU A 77 5.70 -5.31 11.40
N ARG A 78 6.55 -4.45 11.99
CA ARG A 78 6.84 -3.12 11.46
C ARG A 78 7.42 -3.20 10.06
N ARG A 79 8.46 -4.02 9.85
CA ARG A 79 9.09 -4.19 8.53
C ARG A 79 8.08 -4.67 7.50
N ASN A 80 7.25 -5.62 7.88
CA ASN A 80 6.29 -6.25 6.99
C ASN A 80 5.12 -5.31 6.63
N ARG A 81 4.63 -4.54 7.60
CA ARG A 81 3.63 -3.49 7.35
C ARG A 81 4.19 -2.39 6.45
N LEU A 82 5.46 -2.00 6.62
CA LEU A 82 6.11 -1.05 5.73
C LEU A 82 6.25 -1.61 4.30
N ALA A 83 6.57 -2.90 4.15
CA ALA A 83 6.59 -3.57 2.84
C ALA A 83 5.21 -3.50 2.16
N LEU A 84 4.12 -3.84 2.88
CA LEU A 84 2.76 -3.74 2.33
C LEU A 84 2.42 -2.30 1.89
N VAL A 85 2.80 -1.31 2.68
CA VAL A 85 2.60 0.11 2.34
C VAL A 85 3.43 0.51 1.12
N GLN A 86 4.66 -0.02 0.94
CA GLN A 86 5.48 0.17 -0.25
C GLN A 86 4.79 -0.39 -1.50
N HIS A 87 4.28 -1.63 -1.45
CA HIS A 87 3.55 -2.25 -2.56
C HIS A 87 2.35 -1.42 -2.99
N VAL A 88 1.54 -0.94 -2.04
CA VAL A 88 0.39 -0.06 -2.36
C VAL A 88 0.87 1.26 -2.97
N SER A 89 1.92 1.88 -2.43
CA SER A 89 2.47 3.12 -2.98
C SER A 89 3.09 2.95 -4.37
N ALA A 90 3.52 1.74 -4.74
CA ALA A 90 4.15 1.47 -6.02
C ALA A 90 3.15 1.39 -7.17
N LEU A 91 1.84 1.28 -6.90
CA LEU A 91 0.80 1.16 -7.93
C LEU A 91 0.83 2.29 -8.97
N ALA A 92 1.11 3.53 -8.56
CA ALA A 92 1.17 4.65 -9.50
C ALA A 92 2.54 4.83 -10.17
N THR A 93 3.55 4.06 -9.76
CA THR A 93 4.91 4.17 -10.31
C THR A 93 4.91 3.86 -11.80
N GLY A 94 5.43 4.78 -12.60
CA GLY A 94 5.47 4.65 -14.06
C GLY A 94 4.14 4.94 -14.77
N ILE A 95 3.05 5.18 -14.04
CA ILE A 95 1.74 5.55 -14.61
C ILE A 95 1.46 7.04 -14.38
N ALA A 96 1.53 7.49 -13.14
CA ALA A 96 1.16 8.86 -12.76
C ALA A 96 1.90 9.34 -11.52
N ASP A 97 2.34 10.60 -11.52
CA ASP A 97 2.86 11.23 -10.31
C ASP A 97 1.71 11.83 -9.48
N LEU A 98 1.16 11.00 -8.58
CA LEU A 98 0.09 11.40 -7.67
C LEU A 98 0.58 12.24 -6.46
N SER A 99 1.84 12.70 -6.42
CA SER A 99 2.38 13.43 -5.26
C SER A 99 1.73 14.80 -5.04
N ARG A 100 1.08 15.33 -6.08
CA ARG A 100 0.48 16.67 -6.10
C ARG A 100 -1.05 16.67 -6.05
N LEU A 101 -1.69 15.49 -6.00
CA LEU A 101 -3.14 15.39 -5.87
C LEU A 101 -3.52 15.39 -4.39
N GLU A 102 -4.10 16.48 -3.93
CA GLU A 102 -4.68 16.56 -2.60
C GLU A 102 -5.95 15.69 -2.53
N GLY A 103 -6.09 14.86 -1.50
CA GLY A 103 -7.25 13.98 -1.32
C GLY A 103 -7.08 12.53 -1.83
N PHE A 104 -5.94 12.19 -2.46
CA PHE A 104 -5.56 10.81 -2.76
C PHE A 104 -4.42 10.32 -1.90
#